data_AF-A0A7S3UUC1-F1
#
_entry.id   AF-A0A7S3UUC1-F1
#
_cell.length_a   1.000
_cell.length_b   1.000
_cell.length_c   1.000
_cell.angle_alpha   90.00
_cell.angle_beta   90.00
_cell.angle_gamma   90.00
#
_symmetry.space_group_name_H-M   'P 1'
#
loop_
_entity.id
_entity.type
_entity.pdbx_description
1 polymer ?
#
loop_
_entity_poly.entity_id
_entity_poly.type
_entity_poly.pdbx_seq_one_letter_code
_entity_poly.pdbx_strand_id
1 'polypeptide(L)'
;MILGRNFFVTPSDSLAIVAAHANAIPFFRDQGGIKGVARSMPTSAAVDLVAKRYNLELFETPTGWKFFGSLMDSALLGGTKYGPFLCGEESFGTGSDHLREKDGLWAVLAWLQILALYNSDPVRNLVHVEDIVKNHWRTFGRNYYCRYDYEGVNAERAEAMMSSLVIHLPSLKETVHAGSRVTTADEFEYRDPVDGSITRKQGIRIIFEDGSRVVFRLSGTAGCGATVRLYLERYEGPTGGRLGLDTTRALGPLAAFALRVARVEDFLGRAEPDVVT
;
A
#
# COMPACT_ATOMS: atom_id res chain seq x y z
N MET A 1 -8.51 10.28 6.43
CA MET A 1 -9.17 10.03 5.11
C MET A 1 -9.18 11.33 4.33
N ILE A 2 -8.85 11.29 3.04
CA ILE A 2 -8.81 12.47 2.18
C ILE A 2 -9.86 12.33 1.08
N LEU A 3 -10.73 13.33 0.96
CA LEU A 3 -11.82 13.36 0.00
C LEU A 3 -11.78 14.68 -0.78
N GLY A 4 -11.88 14.58 -2.09
CA GLY A 4 -12.22 15.68 -2.98
C GLY A 4 -13.72 15.76 -3.21
N ARG A 5 -14.15 16.71 -4.05
CA ARG A 5 -15.55 16.81 -4.47
C ARG A 5 -15.92 15.60 -5.33
N ASN A 6 -16.71 14.68 -4.76
CA ASN A 6 -17.08 13.40 -5.39
C ASN A 6 -15.87 12.56 -5.82
N PHE A 7 -14.74 12.69 -5.12
CA PHE A 7 -13.51 12.00 -5.47
C PHE A 7 -12.85 11.41 -4.24
N PHE A 8 -12.70 10.09 -4.21
CA PHE A 8 -12.01 9.38 -3.13
C PHE A 8 -10.51 9.27 -3.43
N VAL A 9 -9.67 9.67 -2.48
CA VAL A 9 -8.23 9.43 -2.56
C VAL A 9 -7.91 8.18 -1.75
N THR A 10 -7.38 7.14 -2.41
CA THR A 10 -6.96 5.94 -1.69
C THR A 10 -5.85 6.30 -0.69
N PRO A 11 -5.79 5.64 0.47
CA PRO A 11 -4.75 5.95 1.46
C PRO A 11 -3.33 5.71 0.92
N SER A 12 -3.16 4.74 0.02
CA SER A 12 -1.88 4.48 -0.66
C SER A 12 -1.52 5.57 -1.68
N ASP A 13 -2.46 6.04 -2.51
CA ASP A 13 -2.23 7.20 -3.38
C ASP A 13 -1.94 8.46 -2.55
N SER A 14 -2.64 8.64 -1.43
CA SER A 14 -2.40 9.75 -0.52
C SER A 14 -0.97 9.76 0.00
N LEU A 15 -0.44 8.61 0.45
CA LEU A 15 0.95 8.49 0.87
C LEU A 15 1.92 8.85 -0.27
N ALA A 16 1.69 8.33 -1.47
CA ALA A 16 2.53 8.59 -2.64
C ALA A 16 2.51 10.08 -3.05
N ILE A 17 1.35 10.72 -3.01
CA ILE A 17 1.18 12.14 -3.35
C ILE A 17 1.88 13.02 -2.31
N VAL A 18 1.75 12.71 -1.01
CA VAL A 18 2.48 13.42 0.04
C VAL A 18 3.98 13.27 -0.14
N ALA A 19 4.47 12.06 -0.46
CA ALA A 19 5.88 11.83 -0.75
C ALA A 19 6.38 12.67 -1.94
N ALA A 20 5.63 12.69 -3.05
CA ALA A 20 5.99 13.41 -4.26
C ALA A 20 5.99 14.94 -4.09
N HIS A 21 5.26 15.44 -3.10
CA HIS A 21 5.14 16.87 -2.79
C HIS A 21 5.70 17.22 -1.41
N ALA A 22 6.60 16.41 -0.86
CA ALA A 22 7.12 16.63 0.49
C ALA A 22 7.71 18.04 0.68
N ASN A 23 8.31 18.63 -0.36
CA ASN A 23 8.86 19.98 -0.33
C ASN A 23 7.81 21.10 -0.19
N ALA A 24 6.52 20.82 -0.36
CA ALA A 24 5.43 21.75 -0.04
C ALA A 24 5.24 21.93 1.48
N ILE A 25 5.77 20.99 2.28
CA ILE A 25 5.62 20.94 3.73
C ILE A 25 6.90 21.48 4.37
N PRO A 26 6.86 22.60 5.11
CA PRO A 26 8.06 23.24 5.67
C PRO A 26 8.94 22.29 6.49
N PHE A 27 8.33 21.42 7.30
CA PHE A 27 9.05 20.41 8.10
C PHE A 27 10.03 19.57 7.28
N PHE A 28 9.63 19.12 6.08
CA PHE A 28 10.51 18.35 5.20
C PHE A 28 11.45 19.27 4.42
N ARG A 29 10.91 20.33 3.81
CA ARG A 29 11.68 21.27 2.97
C ARG A 29 12.87 21.86 3.70
N ASP A 30 12.65 22.35 4.92
CA ASP A 30 13.66 23.07 5.70
C ASP A 30 14.77 22.13 6.21
N GLN A 31 14.54 20.81 6.12
CA GLN A 31 15.52 19.75 6.41
C GLN A 31 16.14 19.14 5.14
N GLY A 32 15.88 19.72 3.96
CA GLY A 32 16.43 19.26 2.68
C GLY A 32 15.58 18.22 1.95
N GLY A 33 14.32 18.04 2.34
CA GLY A 33 13.39 17.06 1.79
C GLY A 33 13.34 15.76 2.61
N ILE A 34 12.45 14.84 2.20
CA ILE A 34 12.41 13.49 2.77
C ILE A 34 13.62 12.68 2.32
N LYS A 35 14.16 11.84 3.21
CA LYS A 35 15.27 10.93 2.92
C LYS A 35 14.84 9.48 2.77
N GLY A 36 13.78 9.10 3.49
CA GLY A 36 13.22 7.77 3.43
C GLY A 36 11.70 7.78 3.53
N VAL A 37 11.11 6.71 3.00
CA VAL A 37 9.68 6.45 3.07
C VAL A 37 9.42 4.99 3.41
N ALA A 38 8.41 4.72 4.22
CA ALA A 38 7.98 3.37 4.53
C ALA A 38 6.49 3.16 4.28
N ARG A 39 6.13 1.93 3.92
CA ARG A 39 4.74 1.48 3.89
C ARG A 39 4.62 0.09 4.47
N SER A 40 3.44 -0.23 5.01
CA SER A 40 3.14 -1.62 5.32
C SER A 40 3.08 -2.42 4.02
N MET A 41 3.46 -3.70 4.07
CA MET A 41 3.47 -4.60 2.92
C MET A 41 2.12 -4.66 2.20
N PRO A 42 0.96 -4.66 2.89
CA PRO A 42 -0.33 -4.64 2.22
C PRO A 42 -0.70 -3.31 1.55
N THR A 43 -0.05 -2.20 1.90
CA THR A 43 -0.27 -0.88 1.29
C THR A 43 0.21 -0.87 -0.14
N SER A 44 -0.56 -0.29 -1.07
CA SER A 44 -0.21 -0.22 -2.50
C SER A 44 1.19 0.34 -2.76
N ALA A 45 1.84 -0.15 -3.81
CA ALA A 45 3.20 0.21 -4.21
C ALA A 45 3.27 1.56 -4.95
N ALA A 46 2.22 2.38 -4.91
CA ALA A 46 2.21 3.71 -5.52
C ALA A 46 3.38 4.59 -5.03
N VAL A 47 3.70 4.52 -3.73
CA VAL A 47 4.81 5.29 -3.15
C VAL A 47 6.18 4.77 -3.59
N ASP A 48 6.29 3.50 -4.00
CA ASP A 48 7.53 2.88 -4.47
C ASP A 48 7.97 3.53 -5.79
N LEU A 49 7.01 3.89 -6.64
CA LEU A 49 7.25 4.60 -7.89
C LEU A 49 7.82 6.00 -7.63
N VAL A 50 7.31 6.66 -6.58
CA VAL A 50 7.78 7.98 -6.13
C VAL A 50 9.18 7.85 -5.53
N ALA A 51 9.41 6.87 -4.65
CA ALA A 51 10.70 6.60 -4.05
C ALA A 51 11.77 6.32 -5.11
N LYS A 52 11.45 5.50 -6.11
CA LYS A 52 12.34 5.24 -7.25
C LYS A 52 12.66 6.49 -8.06
N ARG A 53 11.66 7.36 -8.32
CA ARG A 53 11.84 8.60 -9.11
C ARG A 53 12.73 9.63 -8.42
N TYR A 54 12.65 9.69 -7.09
CA TYR A 54 13.38 10.66 -6.27
C TYR A 54 14.58 10.05 -5.53
N ASN A 55 14.92 8.79 -5.80
CA ASN A 55 16.02 8.06 -5.18
C ASN A 55 15.95 8.11 -3.64
N LEU A 56 14.77 7.80 -3.09
CA LEU A 56 14.51 7.74 -1.66
C LEU A 56 14.73 6.32 -1.14
N GLU A 57 15.19 6.21 0.10
CA GLU A 57 15.20 4.92 0.79
C GLU A 57 13.76 4.44 1.00
N LEU A 58 13.45 3.20 0.63
CA LEU A 58 12.10 2.64 0.69
C LEU A 58 12.08 1.41 1.58
N PHE A 59 11.16 1.39 2.56
CA PHE A 59 10.95 0.24 3.44
C PHE A 59 9.55 -0.34 3.25
N GLU A 60 9.49 -1.61 2.86
CA GLU A 60 8.28 -2.41 2.95
C GLU A 60 8.30 -3.18 4.28
N THR A 61 7.49 -2.75 5.25
CA THR A 61 7.46 -3.34 6.59
C THR A 61 6.24 -4.24 6.78
N PRO A 62 6.19 -5.11 7.80
CA PRO A 62 4.94 -5.75 8.19
C PRO A 62 3.95 -4.69 8.70
N THR A 63 2.69 -5.10 8.85
CA THR A 63 1.67 -4.24 9.47
C THR A 63 1.99 -3.99 10.95
N GLY A 64 1.84 -2.73 11.37
CA GLY A 64 2.06 -2.31 12.74
C GLY A 64 3.07 -1.17 12.83
N TRP A 65 2.68 -0.07 13.48
CA TRP A 65 3.47 1.16 13.54
C TRP A 65 4.83 1.01 14.23
N LYS A 66 5.01 -0.04 15.04
CA LYS A 66 6.28 -0.35 15.71
C LYS A 66 7.48 -0.45 14.74
N PHE A 67 7.26 -0.97 13.53
CA PHE A 67 8.33 -1.10 12.53
C PHE A 67 8.75 0.26 11.99
N PHE A 68 7.81 1.20 11.82
CA PHE A 68 8.15 2.58 11.46
C PHE A 68 8.84 3.30 12.62
N GLY A 69 8.38 3.08 13.87
CA GLY A 69 9.05 3.62 15.06
C GLY A 69 10.51 3.21 15.13
N SER A 70 10.81 1.92 14.90
CA SER A 70 12.18 1.40 14.79
C SER A 70 13.02 2.18 13.76
N LEU A 71 12.49 2.36 12.54
CA LEU A 71 13.17 3.12 11.48
C LEU A 71 13.36 4.60 11.83
N MET A 72 12.37 5.24 12.46
CA MET A 72 12.47 6.63 12.92
C MET A 72 13.54 6.81 14.00
N ASP A 73 13.70 5.83 14.89
CA ASP A 73 14.64 5.85 16.00
C ASP A 73 16.01 5.26 15.66
N SER A 74 16.22 4.79 14.42
CA SER A 74 17.46 4.14 14.01
C SER A 74 18.72 4.96 14.35
N ALA A 75 18.71 6.27 14.12
CA ALA A 75 19.83 7.15 14.47
C ALA A 75 20.05 7.29 15.99
N LEU A 76 18.99 7.28 16.78
CA LEU A 76 19.08 7.32 18.25
C LEU A 76 19.68 6.02 18.81
N LEU A 77 19.48 4.91 18.07
CA LEU A 77 20.01 3.58 18.39
C LEU A 77 21.40 3.33 17.78
N GLY A 78 22.06 4.37 17.23
CA GLY A 78 23.40 4.27 16.64
C GLY A 78 23.45 3.80 15.19
N GLY A 79 22.29 3.64 14.55
CA GLY A 79 22.14 3.28 13.13
C GLY A 79 22.02 4.47 12.19
N THR A 80 21.49 4.20 10.99
CA THR A 80 21.35 5.18 9.92
C THR A 80 20.25 6.21 10.22
N LYS A 81 20.49 7.48 9.91
CA LYS A 81 19.44 8.51 9.96
C LYS A 81 18.60 8.51 8.69
N TYR A 82 17.47 7.82 8.74
CA TYR A 82 16.47 7.81 7.66
C TYR A 82 15.57 9.08 7.63
N GLY A 83 15.63 9.92 8.67
CA GLY A 83 14.87 11.16 8.79
C GLY A 83 15.44 12.35 8.00
N PRO A 84 14.60 13.23 7.43
CA PRO A 84 13.13 13.28 7.57
C PRO A 84 12.41 12.13 6.88
N PHE A 85 11.45 11.53 7.58
CA PHE A 85 10.90 10.22 7.23
C PHE A 85 9.38 10.29 7.07
N LEU A 86 8.85 9.66 6.03
CA LEU A 86 7.40 9.56 5.80
C LEU A 86 6.96 8.10 5.90
N CYS A 87 5.79 7.82 6.48
CA CYS A 87 5.26 6.46 6.49
C CYS A 87 3.73 6.39 6.43
N GLY A 88 3.21 5.25 5.99
CA GLY A 88 1.76 5.04 5.95
C GLY A 88 1.33 3.58 5.83
N GLU A 89 0.06 3.35 6.16
CA GLU A 89 -0.63 2.07 6.04
C GLU A 89 -1.94 2.25 5.29
N GLU A 90 -2.38 1.20 4.59
CA GLU A 90 -3.61 1.15 3.81
C GLU A 90 -4.87 1.37 4.66
N SER A 91 -4.75 1.18 5.97
CA SER A 91 -5.81 1.43 6.94
C SER A 91 -5.98 2.92 7.27
N PHE A 92 -5.74 3.81 6.29
CA PHE A 92 -5.80 5.27 6.44
C PHE A 92 -4.84 5.88 7.48
N GLY A 93 -3.76 5.17 7.81
CA GLY A 93 -2.71 5.69 8.68
C GLY A 93 -1.64 6.38 7.86
N THR A 94 -1.27 7.60 8.21
CA THR A 94 -0.14 8.32 7.60
C THR A 94 0.52 9.16 8.69
N GLY A 95 1.84 9.32 8.61
CA GLY A 95 2.60 10.11 9.57
C GLY A 95 4.05 10.31 9.12
N SER A 96 4.81 11.03 9.94
CA SER A 96 6.23 11.27 9.74
C SER A 96 6.99 11.15 11.04
N ASP A 97 8.31 11.31 11.01
CA ASP A 97 9.19 11.30 12.19
C ASP A 97 8.99 12.48 13.16
N HIS A 98 8.01 13.35 12.93
CA HIS A 98 7.61 14.42 13.86
C HIS A 98 7.05 13.90 15.20
N LEU A 99 6.46 12.70 15.20
CA LEU A 99 6.04 11.96 16.39
C LEU A 99 6.14 10.44 16.13
N ARG A 100 5.75 9.58 17.08
CA ARG A 100 5.90 8.11 17.00
C ARG A 100 4.57 7.37 16.85
N GLU A 101 3.59 8.03 16.26
CA GLU A 101 2.23 7.53 16.05
C GLU A 101 1.68 7.94 14.67
N LYS A 102 0.53 7.40 14.31
CA LYS A 102 -0.26 7.89 13.16
C LYS A 102 -0.85 9.25 13.51
N ASP A 103 -0.84 10.19 12.56
CA ASP A 103 -1.47 11.49 12.77
C ASP A 103 -2.37 11.87 11.59
N GLY A 104 -3.68 11.74 11.81
CA GLY A 104 -4.70 12.06 10.81
C GLY A 104 -4.82 13.57 10.54
N LEU A 105 -4.66 14.42 11.56
CA LEU A 105 -4.75 15.87 11.37
C LEU A 105 -3.52 16.40 10.64
N TRP A 106 -2.35 15.88 10.97
CA TRP A 106 -1.12 16.14 10.23
C TRP A 106 -1.28 15.78 8.74
N ALA A 107 -1.86 14.62 8.42
CA ALA A 107 -2.09 14.23 7.04
C ALA A 107 -3.04 15.19 6.30
N VAL A 108 -4.06 15.72 6.98
CA VAL A 108 -4.94 16.77 6.42
C VAL A 108 -4.16 18.05 6.16
N LEU A 109 -3.37 18.52 7.13
CA LEU A 109 -2.54 19.73 6.97
C LEU A 109 -1.49 19.58 5.86
N ALA A 110 -0.89 18.39 5.72
CA ALA A 110 0.00 18.06 4.62
C ALA A 110 -0.70 18.20 3.26
N TRP A 111 -1.93 17.70 3.12
CA TRP A 111 -2.72 17.89 1.91
C TRP A 111 -3.10 19.35 1.65
N LEU A 112 -3.40 20.13 2.69
CA LEU A 112 -3.67 21.57 2.55
C LEU A 112 -2.42 22.33 2.06
N GLN A 113 -1.22 21.96 2.51
CA GLN A 113 0.03 22.52 1.99
C GLN A 113 0.21 22.22 0.49
N ILE A 114 -0.12 20.99 0.07
CA ILE A 114 -0.06 20.60 -1.35
C ILE A 114 -1.09 21.38 -2.16
N LEU A 115 -2.33 21.50 -1.70
CA LEU A 115 -3.36 22.31 -2.35
C LEU A 115 -2.95 23.78 -2.46
N ALA A 116 -2.36 24.35 -1.41
CA ALA A 116 -1.88 25.73 -1.40
C ALA A 116 -0.74 25.94 -2.42
N LEU A 117 0.16 24.97 -2.60
CA LEU A 117 1.20 25.02 -3.63
C LEU A 117 0.61 25.19 -5.02
N TYR A 118 -0.42 24.40 -5.37
CA TYR A 118 -1.08 24.45 -6.68
C TYR A 118 -1.98 25.68 -6.87
N ASN A 119 -2.41 26.32 -5.78
CA ASN A 119 -3.35 27.44 -5.78
C ASN A 119 -2.73 28.74 -5.23
N SER A 120 -1.43 28.92 -5.41
CA SER A 120 -0.69 30.09 -4.94
C SER A 120 -0.99 31.37 -5.74
N ASP A 121 -1.48 31.23 -6.97
CA ASP A 121 -1.90 32.34 -7.83
C ASP A 121 -3.44 32.48 -7.78
N PRO A 122 -3.99 33.52 -7.14
CA PRO A 122 -5.43 33.68 -6.96
C PRO A 122 -6.18 34.01 -8.26
N VAL A 123 -5.48 34.32 -9.34
CA VAL A 123 -6.10 34.65 -10.65
C VAL A 123 -6.35 33.40 -11.49
N ARG A 124 -5.65 32.29 -11.19
CA ARG A 124 -5.81 31.03 -11.93
C ARG A 124 -7.06 30.28 -11.48
N ASN A 125 -7.54 29.41 -12.38
CA ASN A 125 -8.58 28.46 -12.02
C ASN A 125 -8.12 27.58 -10.86
N LEU A 126 -9.03 27.34 -9.91
CA LEU A 126 -8.79 26.50 -8.75
C LEU A 126 -8.45 25.07 -9.18
N VAL A 127 -7.32 24.56 -8.70
CA VAL A 127 -6.89 23.17 -8.84
C VAL A 127 -7.47 22.36 -7.68
N HIS A 128 -8.24 21.32 -7.99
CA HIS A 128 -8.89 20.46 -6.99
C HIS A 128 -8.04 19.22 -6.66
N VAL A 129 -8.44 18.51 -5.59
CA VAL A 129 -7.82 17.23 -5.18
C VAL A 129 -7.78 16.21 -6.32
N GLU A 130 -8.88 16.08 -7.07
CA GLU A 130 -8.96 15.17 -8.22
C GLU A 130 -7.93 15.52 -9.31
N ASP A 131 -7.70 16.81 -9.56
CA ASP A 131 -6.71 17.25 -10.56
C ASP A 131 -5.30 16.85 -10.16
N ILE A 132 -4.96 17.03 -8.88
CA ILE A 132 -3.65 16.65 -8.32
C ILE A 132 -3.45 15.13 -8.41
N VAL A 133 -4.46 14.34 -8.05
CA VAL A 133 -4.39 12.87 -8.11
C VAL A 133 -4.27 12.40 -9.55
N LYS A 134 -5.08 12.92 -10.48
CA LYS A 134 -4.97 12.59 -11.90
C LYS A 134 -3.64 13.04 -12.49
N ASN A 135 -3.09 14.17 -12.06
CA ASN A 135 -1.76 14.62 -12.46
C ASN A 135 -0.66 13.68 -11.94
N HIS A 136 -0.77 13.22 -10.69
CA HIS A 136 0.10 12.21 -10.12
C HIS A 136 0.06 10.92 -10.95
N TRP A 137 -1.13 10.42 -11.28
CA TRP A 137 -1.28 9.23 -12.12
C TRP A 137 -0.69 9.40 -13.53
N ARG A 138 -0.83 10.59 -14.14
CA ARG A 138 -0.17 10.88 -15.44
C ARG A 138 1.35 10.91 -15.34
N THR A 139 1.89 11.19 -14.16
CA THR A 139 3.35 11.30 -13.93
C THR A 139 3.98 9.96 -13.60
N PHE A 140 3.36 9.20 -12.69
CA PHE A 140 3.92 7.96 -12.13
C PHE A 140 3.25 6.70 -12.65
N GLY A 141 2.07 6.81 -13.27
CA GLY A 141 1.15 5.69 -13.45
C GLY A 141 0.17 5.57 -12.28
N ARG A 142 -0.77 4.63 -12.38
CA ARG A 142 -1.80 4.38 -11.37
C ARG A 142 -1.70 2.96 -10.85
N ASN A 143 -1.65 2.82 -9.53
CA ASN A 143 -1.81 1.55 -8.84
C ASN A 143 -3.27 1.40 -8.43
N TYR A 144 -4.08 0.76 -9.29
CA TYR A 144 -5.43 0.37 -8.91
C TYR A 144 -5.35 -0.53 -7.70
N TYR A 145 -6.12 -0.23 -6.66
CA TYR A 145 -6.04 -0.94 -5.40
C TYR A 145 -7.43 -1.15 -4.82
N CYS A 146 -7.68 -2.36 -4.30
CA CYS A 146 -8.81 -2.62 -3.41
C CYS A 146 -8.46 -3.73 -2.40
N ARG A 147 -9.24 -3.79 -1.33
CA ARG A 147 -9.17 -4.86 -0.32
C ARG A 147 -10.51 -5.56 -0.19
N TYR A 148 -10.48 -6.88 -0.19
CA TYR A 148 -11.62 -7.76 0.11
C TYR A 148 -11.41 -8.35 1.49
N ASP A 149 -12.37 -8.16 2.39
CA ASP A 149 -12.35 -8.76 3.72
C ASP A 149 -13.46 -9.83 3.83
N TYR A 150 -13.06 -11.04 4.23
CA TYR A 150 -13.96 -12.13 4.59
C TYR A 150 -13.96 -12.25 6.11
N GLU A 151 -15.01 -11.75 6.74
CA GLU A 151 -15.08 -11.55 8.18
C GLU A 151 -15.80 -12.70 8.89
N GLY A 152 -15.42 -12.96 10.15
CA GLY A 152 -16.06 -13.97 10.98
C GLY A 152 -15.99 -15.39 10.41
N VAL A 153 -14.94 -15.70 9.62
CA VAL A 153 -14.75 -17.04 9.06
C VAL A 153 -14.18 -17.99 10.11
N ASN A 154 -14.38 -19.30 9.90
CA ASN A 154 -13.80 -20.32 10.76
C ASN A 154 -12.25 -20.26 10.68
N ALA A 155 -11.60 -20.12 11.84
CA ALA A 155 -10.16 -19.91 11.92
C ALA A 155 -9.35 -21.10 11.37
N GLU A 156 -9.72 -22.33 11.72
CA GLU A 156 -9.03 -23.55 11.25
C GLU A 156 -9.10 -23.68 9.72
N ARG A 157 -10.27 -23.40 9.13
CA ARG A 157 -10.43 -23.43 7.66
C ARG A 157 -9.67 -22.30 6.98
N ALA A 158 -9.60 -21.12 7.59
CA ALA A 158 -8.81 -20.00 7.07
C ALA A 158 -7.30 -20.28 7.15
N GLU A 159 -6.82 -20.90 8.23
CA GLU A 159 -5.43 -21.36 8.36
C GLU A 159 -5.09 -22.47 7.35
N ALA A 160 -6.02 -23.40 7.12
CA ALA A 160 -5.88 -24.42 6.09
C ALA A 160 -5.79 -23.82 4.68
N MET A 161 -6.58 -22.77 4.39
CA MET A 161 -6.50 -22.02 3.13
C MET A 161 -5.12 -21.39 2.93
N MET A 162 -4.61 -20.69 3.96
CA MET A 162 -3.28 -20.07 3.90
C MET A 162 -2.18 -21.12 3.75
N SER A 163 -2.29 -22.24 4.45
CA SER A 163 -1.33 -23.35 4.35
C SER A 163 -1.36 -24.00 2.95
N SER A 164 -2.55 -24.19 2.37
CA SER A 164 -2.70 -24.67 0.99
C SER A 164 -2.07 -23.71 -0.01
N LEU A 165 -2.24 -22.40 0.17
CA LEU A 165 -1.58 -21.39 -0.67
C LEU A 165 -0.06 -21.52 -0.59
N VAL A 166 0.52 -21.61 0.62
CA VAL A 166 1.98 -21.75 0.81
C VAL A 166 2.52 -22.97 0.07
N ILE A 167 1.83 -24.11 0.14
CA ILE A 167 2.21 -25.34 -0.57
C ILE A 167 2.21 -25.14 -2.09
N HIS A 168 1.31 -24.33 -2.62
CA HIS A 168 1.16 -24.09 -4.06
C HIS A 168 2.01 -22.93 -4.60
N LEU A 169 2.61 -22.08 -3.74
CA LEU A 169 3.43 -20.95 -4.19
C LEU A 169 4.52 -21.32 -5.21
N PRO A 170 5.28 -22.44 -5.03
CA PRO A 170 6.29 -22.83 -6.01
C PRO A 170 5.72 -23.08 -7.41
N SER A 171 4.49 -23.62 -7.51
CA SER A 171 3.84 -23.88 -8.80
C SER A 171 3.28 -22.63 -9.49
N LEU A 172 3.21 -21.50 -8.78
CA LEU A 172 2.75 -20.23 -9.34
C LEU A 172 3.90 -19.41 -9.94
N LYS A 173 5.15 -19.69 -9.56
CA LYS A 173 6.30 -18.98 -10.14
C LYS A 173 6.39 -19.25 -11.64
N GLU A 174 6.70 -18.21 -12.41
CA GLU A 174 6.83 -18.27 -13.87
C GLU A 174 5.54 -18.60 -14.64
N THR A 175 4.38 -18.73 -13.97
CA THR A 175 3.09 -18.84 -14.66
C THR A 175 2.62 -17.48 -15.17
N VAL A 176 1.83 -17.48 -16.24
CA VAL A 176 1.27 -16.27 -16.84
C VAL A 176 -0.22 -16.18 -16.52
N HIS A 177 -0.63 -15.06 -15.93
CA HIS A 177 -2.04 -14.75 -15.67
C HIS A 177 -2.36 -13.33 -16.09
N ALA A 178 -3.53 -13.13 -16.69
CA ALA A 178 -3.99 -11.82 -17.21
C ALA A 178 -2.96 -11.10 -18.10
N GLY A 179 -2.09 -11.85 -18.78
CA GLY A 179 -1.05 -11.32 -19.68
C GLY A 179 0.25 -10.90 -19.00
N SER A 180 0.42 -11.17 -17.70
CA SER A 180 1.63 -10.85 -16.94
C SER A 180 2.17 -12.10 -16.24
N ARG A 181 3.49 -12.28 -16.21
CA ARG A 181 4.14 -13.42 -15.56
C ARG A 181 4.37 -13.17 -14.08
N VAL A 182 4.18 -14.20 -13.25
CA VAL A 182 4.50 -14.17 -11.82
C VAL A 182 6.01 -14.23 -11.62
N THR A 183 6.58 -13.19 -11.01
CA THR A 183 8.01 -13.07 -10.69
C THR A 183 8.33 -13.48 -9.26
N THR A 184 7.41 -13.20 -8.33
CA THR A 184 7.55 -13.57 -6.92
C THR A 184 6.29 -14.24 -6.44
N ALA A 185 6.44 -15.37 -5.76
CA ALA A 185 5.39 -16.04 -5.00
C ALA A 185 6.03 -16.52 -3.70
N ASP A 186 5.77 -15.81 -2.59
CA ASP A 186 6.41 -16.05 -1.31
C ASP A 186 5.50 -15.80 -0.10
N GLU A 187 5.95 -16.26 1.06
CA GLU A 187 5.40 -15.87 2.35
C GLU A 187 6.31 -14.79 2.93
N PHE A 188 5.78 -13.58 3.14
CA PHE A 188 6.54 -12.40 3.49
C PHE A 188 7.24 -12.57 4.84
N GLU A 189 8.56 -12.41 4.80
CA GLU A 189 9.45 -12.31 5.96
C GLU A 189 10.11 -10.93 5.93
N TYR A 190 10.13 -10.28 7.09
CA TYR A 190 10.81 -9.00 7.27
C TYR A 190 11.93 -9.17 8.28
N ARG A 191 13.12 -8.69 7.91
CA ARG A 191 14.24 -8.49 8.82
C ARG A 191 14.36 -7.00 9.11
N ASP A 192 14.21 -6.61 10.37
CA ASP A 192 14.32 -5.22 10.77
C ASP A 192 15.78 -4.76 10.64
N PRO A 193 16.07 -3.68 9.89
CA PRO A 193 17.44 -3.23 9.66
C PRO A 193 18.06 -2.53 10.88
N VAL A 194 17.28 -2.25 11.93
CA VAL A 194 17.75 -1.54 13.12
C VAL A 194 18.14 -2.50 14.23
N ASP A 195 17.27 -3.45 14.58
CA ASP A 195 17.52 -4.41 15.65
C ASP A 195 17.85 -5.84 15.17
N GLY A 196 17.74 -6.11 13.86
CA GLY A 196 18.03 -7.40 13.25
C GLY A 196 16.97 -8.48 13.49
N SER A 197 15.86 -8.15 14.17
CA SER A 197 14.77 -9.07 14.45
C SER A 197 14.11 -9.58 13.17
N ILE A 198 13.57 -10.79 13.20
CA ILE A 198 12.94 -11.43 12.05
C ILE A 198 11.47 -11.68 12.35
N THR A 199 10.59 -11.12 11.54
CA THR A 199 9.15 -11.33 11.60
C THR A 199 8.70 -12.14 10.38
N ARG A 200 8.19 -13.34 10.62
CA ARG A 200 7.73 -14.29 9.58
C ARG A 200 6.21 -14.31 9.47
N LYS A 201 5.71 -14.97 8.41
CA LYS A 201 4.28 -15.25 8.20
C LYS A 201 3.43 -13.98 8.18
N GLN A 202 3.93 -12.93 7.55
CA GLN A 202 3.28 -11.61 7.54
C GLN A 202 2.33 -11.40 6.34
N GLY A 203 2.04 -12.48 5.61
CA GLY A 203 1.14 -12.51 4.46
C GLY A 203 1.80 -13.20 3.28
N ILE A 204 0.97 -13.74 2.40
CA ILE A 204 1.41 -14.40 1.16
C ILE A 204 1.35 -13.39 0.04
N ARG A 205 2.40 -13.28 -0.78
CA ARG A 205 2.48 -12.34 -1.90
C ARG A 205 2.63 -13.08 -3.22
N ILE A 206 1.90 -12.63 -4.23
CA ILE A 206 2.09 -13.02 -5.62
C ILE A 206 2.30 -11.72 -6.40
N ILE A 207 3.49 -11.53 -6.93
CA ILE A 207 3.91 -10.30 -7.63
C ILE A 207 4.18 -10.64 -9.09
N PHE A 208 3.68 -9.79 -9.97
CA PHE A 208 3.77 -9.92 -11.41
C PHE A 208 4.84 -8.99 -11.98
N GLU A 209 5.35 -9.31 -13.17
CA GLU A 209 6.42 -8.55 -13.83
C GLU A 209 6.03 -7.10 -14.20
N ASP A 210 4.74 -6.86 -14.44
CA ASP A 210 4.18 -5.53 -14.67
C ASP A 210 4.03 -4.69 -13.40
N GLY A 211 4.36 -5.24 -12.23
CA GLY A 211 4.20 -4.57 -10.93
C GLY A 211 2.81 -4.76 -10.31
N SER A 212 1.89 -5.47 -10.96
CA SER A 212 0.65 -5.93 -10.36
C SER A 212 0.93 -6.95 -9.24
N ARG A 213 0.05 -7.07 -8.25
CA ARG A 213 0.22 -8.03 -7.16
C ARG A 213 -1.08 -8.39 -6.44
N VAL A 214 -1.03 -9.56 -5.82
CA VAL A 214 -2.06 -10.10 -4.93
C VAL A 214 -1.40 -10.41 -3.59
N VAL A 215 -2.04 -10.00 -2.50
CA VAL A 215 -1.60 -10.32 -1.14
C VAL A 215 -2.73 -10.96 -0.35
N PHE A 216 -2.45 -12.07 0.31
CA PHE A 216 -3.36 -12.70 1.27
C PHE A 216 -2.81 -12.52 2.67
N ARG A 217 -3.67 -12.12 3.60
CA ARG A 217 -3.30 -11.99 5.00
C ARG A 217 -4.42 -12.47 5.90
N LEU A 218 -4.08 -13.37 6.82
CA LEU A 218 -4.96 -13.75 7.90
C LEU A 218 -4.81 -12.75 9.05
N SER A 219 -5.92 -12.23 9.53
CA SER A 219 -6.00 -11.35 10.69
C SER A 219 -7.03 -11.91 11.65
N GLY A 220 -6.75 -11.99 12.94
CA GLY A 220 -7.71 -12.51 13.90
C GLY A 220 -7.17 -12.49 15.32
N THR A 221 -8.10 -12.46 16.27
CA THR A 221 -7.81 -12.56 17.70
C THR A 221 -8.38 -13.89 18.17
N ALA A 222 -7.61 -14.66 18.95
CA ALA A 222 -8.06 -15.94 19.48
C ALA A 222 -9.46 -15.80 20.13
N GLY A 223 -10.42 -16.61 19.70
CA GLY A 223 -11.77 -16.68 20.28
C GLY A 223 -12.91 -15.98 19.53
N CYS A 224 -12.64 -15.11 18.54
CA CYS A 224 -13.69 -14.34 17.83
C CYS A 224 -13.82 -14.65 16.33
N GLY A 225 -13.27 -15.79 15.87
CA GLY A 225 -13.15 -16.12 14.44
C GLY A 225 -11.93 -15.44 13.80
N ALA A 226 -11.80 -15.59 12.49
CA ALA A 226 -10.73 -14.97 11.72
C ALA A 226 -11.29 -14.09 10.60
N THR A 227 -10.45 -13.17 10.14
CA THR A 227 -10.67 -12.35 8.95
C THR A 227 -9.60 -12.67 7.93
N VAL A 228 -9.99 -13.14 6.76
CA VAL A 228 -9.09 -13.26 5.60
C VAL A 228 -9.15 -11.97 4.82
N ARG A 229 -8.01 -11.31 4.66
CA ARG A 229 -7.87 -10.09 3.86
C ARG A 229 -7.15 -10.42 2.56
N LEU A 230 -7.79 -10.07 1.45
CA LEU A 230 -7.24 -10.17 0.09
C LEU A 230 -7.03 -8.75 -0.44
N TYR A 231 -5.78 -8.41 -0.69
CA TYR A 231 -5.39 -7.14 -1.28
C TYR A 231 -5.07 -7.34 -2.75
N LEU A 232 -5.68 -6.52 -3.59
CA LEU A 232 -5.57 -6.60 -5.05
C LEU A 232 -4.97 -5.31 -5.55
N GLU A 233 -3.89 -5.42 -6.31
CA GLU A 233 -3.24 -4.26 -6.91
C GLU A 233 -2.86 -4.52 -8.36
N ARG A 234 -3.25 -3.58 -9.23
CA ARG A 234 -2.86 -3.59 -10.63
C ARG A 234 -2.20 -2.28 -10.99
N TYR A 235 -0.99 -2.35 -11.52
CA TYR A 235 -0.31 -1.17 -12.05
C TYR A 235 -0.71 -0.90 -13.50
N GLU A 236 -0.93 0.37 -13.81
CA GLU A 236 -1.12 0.86 -15.17
C GLU A 236 -0.19 2.05 -15.40
N GLY A 237 0.72 1.93 -16.37
CA GLY A 237 1.68 2.98 -16.71
C GLY A 237 1.03 4.22 -17.33
N PRO A 238 1.74 5.36 -17.33
CA PRO A 238 1.18 6.66 -17.70
C PRO A 238 0.75 6.78 -19.17
N THR A 239 1.33 5.98 -20.07
CA THR A 239 1.12 6.08 -21.53
C THR A 239 0.04 5.13 -22.07
N GLY A 240 -0.53 4.26 -21.24
CA GLY A 240 -1.46 3.22 -21.69
C GLY A 240 -2.90 3.68 -21.95
N GLY A 241 -3.24 4.94 -21.65
CA GLY A 241 -4.59 5.50 -21.83
C GLY A 241 -5.67 4.92 -20.89
N ARG A 242 -5.31 4.00 -19.99
CA ARG A 242 -6.23 3.26 -19.12
C ARG A 242 -6.19 3.71 -17.66
N LEU A 243 -5.69 4.91 -17.37
CA LEU A 243 -5.61 5.45 -16.00
C LEU A 243 -6.97 5.85 -15.42
N GLY A 244 -7.99 6.05 -16.27
CA GLY A 244 -9.34 6.48 -15.88
C GLY A 244 -10.36 5.36 -15.79
N LEU A 245 -9.95 4.09 -15.78
CA LEU A 245 -10.88 2.98 -15.63
C LEU A 245 -11.51 2.99 -14.23
N ASP A 246 -12.70 2.42 -14.14
CA ASP A 246 -13.30 2.03 -12.87
C ASP A 246 -12.43 0.97 -12.20
N THR A 247 -12.22 1.09 -10.88
CA THR A 247 -11.31 0.23 -10.12
C THR A 247 -11.76 -1.23 -10.13
N THR A 248 -13.06 -1.48 -9.97
CA THR A 248 -13.63 -2.84 -10.00
C THR A 248 -13.40 -3.50 -11.36
N ARG A 249 -13.62 -2.76 -12.45
CA ARG A 249 -13.33 -3.25 -13.81
C ARG A 249 -11.84 -3.50 -14.03
N ALA A 250 -10.97 -2.62 -13.55
CA ALA A 250 -9.52 -2.75 -13.71
C ALA A 250 -8.98 -3.99 -12.97
N LEU A 251 -9.52 -4.29 -11.78
CA LEU A 251 -9.07 -5.37 -10.90
C LEU A 251 -9.79 -6.70 -11.13
N GLY A 252 -10.95 -6.73 -11.80
CA GLY A 252 -11.76 -7.94 -12.00
C GLY A 252 -10.99 -9.19 -12.46
N PRO A 253 -10.13 -9.12 -13.50
CA PRO A 253 -9.32 -10.27 -13.91
C PRO A 253 -8.36 -10.78 -12.82
N LEU A 254 -7.75 -9.85 -12.06
CA LEU A 254 -6.82 -10.17 -10.98
C LEU A 254 -7.56 -10.75 -9.76
N ALA A 255 -8.72 -10.20 -9.43
CA ALA A 255 -9.61 -10.72 -8.39
C ALA A 255 -10.03 -12.16 -8.71
N ALA A 256 -10.50 -12.42 -9.94
CA ALA A 256 -10.90 -13.76 -10.36
C ALA A 256 -9.73 -14.76 -10.31
N PHE A 257 -8.51 -14.33 -10.65
CA PHE A 257 -7.31 -15.13 -10.46
C PHE A 257 -7.06 -15.44 -8.98
N ALA A 258 -7.04 -14.43 -8.12
CA ALA A 258 -6.77 -14.58 -6.69
C ALA A 258 -7.76 -15.52 -6.00
N LEU A 259 -9.06 -15.36 -6.27
CA LEU A 259 -10.12 -16.19 -5.69
C LEU A 259 -9.99 -17.66 -6.07
N ARG A 260 -9.63 -17.95 -7.33
CA ARG A 260 -9.40 -19.32 -7.80
C ARG A 260 -8.15 -19.94 -7.17
N VAL A 261 -7.04 -19.20 -7.13
CA VAL A 261 -5.78 -19.69 -6.57
C VAL A 261 -5.90 -19.99 -5.08
N ALA A 262 -6.58 -19.13 -4.33
CA ALA A 262 -6.82 -19.34 -2.90
C ALA A 262 -7.97 -20.31 -2.60
N ARG A 263 -8.75 -20.72 -3.63
CA ARG A 263 -9.94 -21.57 -3.47
C ARG A 263 -10.85 -21.07 -2.35
N VAL A 264 -11.11 -19.75 -2.37
CA VAL A 264 -11.78 -19.05 -1.27
C VAL A 264 -13.14 -19.65 -0.93
N GLU A 265 -13.92 -20.00 -1.94
CA GLU A 265 -15.24 -20.62 -1.75
C GLU A 265 -15.14 -22.00 -1.11
N ASP A 266 -14.19 -22.84 -1.54
CA ASP A 266 -13.97 -24.18 -0.99
C ASP A 266 -13.57 -24.13 0.50
N PHE A 267 -12.67 -23.21 0.85
CA PHE A 267 -12.17 -23.11 2.22
C PHE A 267 -13.09 -22.31 3.14
N LEU A 268 -13.59 -21.17 2.70
CA LEU A 268 -14.33 -20.25 3.56
C LEU A 268 -15.86 -20.40 3.44
N GLY A 269 -16.35 -21.09 2.40
CA GLY A 269 -17.79 -21.20 2.12
C GLY A 269 -18.40 -19.86 1.70
N ARG A 270 -17.59 -18.94 1.15
CA ARG A 270 -17.99 -17.59 0.75
C ARG A 270 -17.68 -17.35 -0.71
N ALA A 271 -18.68 -16.96 -1.49
CA ALA A 271 -18.52 -16.56 -2.89
C ALA A 271 -18.06 -15.10 -3.03
N GLU A 272 -18.50 -14.23 -2.12
CA GLU A 272 -18.24 -12.79 -2.13
C GLU A 272 -17.66 -12.32 -0.78
N PRO A 273 -16.84 -11.26 -0.76
CA PRO A 273 -16.34 -10.68 0.48
C PRO A 273 -17.44 -9.95 1.26
N ASP A 274 -17.30 -9.89 2.59
CA ASP A 274 -18.23 -9.16 3.45
C ASP A 274 -18.00 -7.63 3.34
N VAL A 275 -16.75 -7.20 3.10
CA VAL A 275 -16.38 -5.79 2.92
C VAL A 275 -15.44 -5.62 1.72
N VAL A 276 -15.66 -4.55 0.95
CA VAL A 276 -14.76 -4.09 -0.11
C VAL A 276 -14.34 -2.64 0.20
N THR A 277 -13.02 -2.39 0.25
CA THR A 277 -12.42 -1.06 0.48
C THR A 277 -11.56 -0.63 -0.69
#